data_AF-A0A537IYP7-F1
#
_entry.id   AF-A0A537IYP7-F1
#
_cell.length_a   1.000
_cell.length_b   1.000
_cell.length_c   1.000
_cell.angle_alpha   90.00
_cell.angle_beta   90.00
_cell.angle_gamma   90.00
#
_symmetry.space_group_name_H-M   'P 1'
#
loop_
_entity.id
_entity.type
_entity.pdbx_description
1 polymer ?
#
loop_
_entity_poly.entity_id
_entity_poly.type
_entity_poly.pdbx_seq_one_letter_code
_entity_poly.pdbx_strand_id
1 'polypeptide(L)'
;MKLDNYWQSAQDLGDPRRTVFAYTDYMHLPVALRPNARRVLMIGLGGATVPARYYDDYPQMRIDVAELDPAVVDAARRYFHAPAGSRLRVATEDGRLFVTRSPDRYDIILLDAYLIDTIPFHLATREFFVAARAHLVPGGVLGSNVIGALAGPRSGLFRAIYKTMASVFPTVYVFPVDWGRFDGPAALRNIILVAADQPRSPRDTLLAAASRARTVPGVTLPRFDEAARDLYDGPIETRDVPVLTDDFAPVETLIQGR
;
A
#
# COMPACT_ATOMS: atom_id res chain seq x y z
N MET A 1 13.82 5.15 11.53
CA MET A 1 12.85 4.83 12.58
C MET A 1 12.76 3.32 12.71
N LYS A 2 13.00 2.82 13.92
CA LYS A 2 12.91 1.40 14.24
C LYS A 2 11.77 1.22 15.25
N LEU A 3 10.78 0.39 14.92
CA LEU A 3 9.68 0.02 15.82
C LEU A 3 9.74 -1.49 16.02
N ASP A 4 9.65 -1.96 17.27
CA ASP A 4 9.65 -3.39 17.62
C ASP A 4 10.74 -4.22 16.92
N ASN A 5 11.95 -3.67 16.87
CA ASN A 5 13.13 -4.25 16.19
C ASN A 5 13.13 -4.28 14.65
N TYR A 6 12.12 -3.70 14.00
CA TYR A 6 12.04 -3.60 12.56
C TYR A 6 12.27 -2.17 12.06
N TRP A 7 13.04 -2.04 10.99
CA TRP A 7 13.19 -0.76 10.30
C TRP A 7 11.89 -0.44 9.54
N GLN A 8 11.24 0.65 9.94
CA GLN A 8 9.94 1.07 9.36
C GLN A 8 10.09 2.21 8.36
N SER A 9 11.04 3.11 8.62
CA SER A 9 11.33 4.23 7.73
C SER A 9 12.77 4.70 7.90
N ALA A 10 13.31 5.29 6.85
CA ALA A 10 14.63 5.88 6.80
C ALA A 10 14.57 7.06 5.84
N GLN A 11 15.34 8.10 6.12
CA GLN A 11 15.47 9.28 5.27
C GLN A 11 16.93 9.43 4.90
N ASP A 12 17.17 9.77 3.65
CA ASP A 12 18.47 10.19 3.19
C ASP A 12 18.69 11.65 3.57
N LEU A 13 19.72 11.91 4.39
CA LEU A 13 20.05 13.26 4.84
C LEU A 13 20.68 14.13 3.74
N GLY A 14 21.25 13.52 2.69
CA GLY A 14 21.83 14.24 1.55
C GLY A 14 20.81 14.59 0.48
N ASP A 15 19.74 13.81 0.36
CA ASP A 15 18.59 14.09 -0.51
C ASP A 15 17.29 13.56 0.15
N PRO A 16 16.60 14.38 0.96
CA PRO A 16 15.38 13.98 1.67
C PRO A 16 14.24 13.50 0.75
N ARG A 17 14.32 13.81 -0.55
CA ARG A 17 13.35 13.36 -1.55
C ARG A 17 13.65 11.95 -2.06
N ARG A 18 14.86 11.43 -1.85
CA ARG A 18 15.23 10.06 -2.21
C ARG A 18 14.61 9.09 -1.22
N THR A 19 13.81 8.18 -1.74
CA THR A 19 13.23 7.08 -0.99
C THR A 19 14.30 6.04 -0.67
N VAL A 20 14.43 5.70 0.62
CA VAL A 20 15.43 4.69 1.08
C VAL A 20 14.91 3.27 0.87
N PHE A 21 13.63 3.04 1.13
CA PHE A 21 13.00 1.74 0.91
C PHE A 21 12.25 1.70 -0.42
N ALA A 22 12.61 0.75 -1.28
CA ALA A 22 12.09 0.67 -2.64
C ALA A 22 10.56 0.55 -2.72
N TYR A 23 9.90 -0.10 -1.75
CA TYR A 23 8.44 -0.26 -1.75
C TYR A 23 7.69 1.08 -1.74
N THR A 24 8.29 2.13 -1.17
CA THR A 24 7.65 3.45 -1.11
C THR A 24 7.41 4.02 -2.50
N ASP A 25 8.26 3.72 -3.49
CA ASP A 25 8.04 4.10 -4.89
C ASP A 25 6.86 3.32 -5.49
N TYR A 26 6.69 2.05 -5.11
CA TYR A 26 5.62 1.19 -5.61
C TYR A 26 4.25 1.60 -5.05
N MET A 27 4.21 2.25 -3.89
CA MET A 27 2.98 2.79 -3.30
C MET A 27 2.36 3.93 -4.12
N HIS A 28 3.02 4.39 -5.18
CA HIS A 28 2.47 5.33 -6.15
C HIS A 28 1.77 4.64 -7.34
N LEU A 29 1.94 3.33 -7.54
CA LEU A 29 1.33 2.58 -8.65
C LEU A 29 -0.18 2.77 -8.80
N PRO A 30 -0.98 2.95 -7.71
CA PRO A 30 -2.40 3.27 -7.84
C PRO A 30 -2.71 4.50 -8.71
N VAL A 31 -1.79 5.47 -8.80
CA VAL A 31 -1.94 6.66 -9.67
C VAL A 31 -1.91 6.30 -11.15
N ALA A 32 -1.25 5.21 -11.56
CA ALA A 32 -1.30 4.74 -12.95
C ALA A 32 -2.72 4.32 -13.36
N LEU A 33 -3.51 3.76 -12.43
CA LEU A 33 -4.90 3.40 -12.64
C LEU A 33 -5.86 4.58 -12.42
N ARG A 34 -5.45 5.56 -11.60
CA ARG A 34 -6.23 6.76 -11.29
C ARG A 34 -5.41 8.04 -11.46
N PRO A 35 -5.04 8.42 -12.70
CA PRO A 35 -4.12 9.54 -12.96
C PRO A 35 -4.68 10.91 -12.56
N ASN A 36 -6.01 11.03 -12.50
CA ASN A 36 -6.70 12.27 -12.13
C ASN A 36 -7.13 12.29 -10.64
N ALA A 37 -6.53 11.45 -9.80
CA ALA A 37 -6.81 11.42 -8.37
C ALA A 37 -6.59 12.80 -7.72
N ARG A 38 -7.50 13.17 -6.81
CA ARG A 38 -7.48 14.42 -6.04
C ARG A 38 -7.56 14.19 -4.53
N ARG A 39 -8.06 13.03 -4.08
CA ARG A 39 -8.04 12.64 -2.67
C ARG A 39 -7.42 11.26 -2.48
N VAL A 40 -6.46 11.20 -1.57
CA VAL A 40 -5.86 9.96 -1.08
C VAL A 40 -6.04 9.85 0.42
N LEU A 41 -6.46 8.67 0.88
CA LEU A 41 -6.37 8.26 2.28
C LEU A 41 -5.17 7.33 2.43
N MET A 42 -4.33 7.56 3.43
CA MET A 42 -3.25 6.66 3.80
C MET A 42 -3.50 6.14 5.21
N ILE A 43 -3.50 4.82 5.36
CA ILE A 43 -3.64 4.14 6.66
C ILE A 43 -2.24 3.65 7.03
N GLY A 44 -1.69 4.22 8.09
CA GLY A 44 -0.27 4.15 8.44
C GLY A 44 0.49 5.39 7.94
N LEU A 45 1.31 5.97 8.83
CA LEU A 45 2.16 7.12 8.53
C LEU A 45 3.63 6.73 8.38
N GLY A 46 4.12 5.85 9.28
CA GLY A 46 5.55 5.56 9.40
C GLY A 46 6.38 6.83 9.60
N GLY A 47 7.49 6.96 8.85
CA GLY A 47 8.28 8.21 8.82
C GLY A 47 7.76 9.26 7.83
N ALA A 48 6.49 9.19 7.42
CA ALA A 48 5.84 10.07 6.46
C ALA A 48 6.45 10.09 5.04
N THR A 49 7.27 9.11 4.67
CA THR A 49 7.93 9.06 3.35
C THR A 49 6.92 9.07 2.20
N VAL A 50 5.93 8.16 2.22
CA VAL A 50 4.89 8.09 1.17
C VAL A 50 4.01 9.35 1.17
N PRO A 51 3.45 9.81 2.31
CA PRO A 51 2.71 11.08 2.36
C PRO A 51 3.51 12.29 1.85
N ALA A 52 4.80 12.40 2.19
CA ALA A 52 5.66 13.48 1.74
C ALA A 52 5.84 13.45 0.22
N ARG A 53 6.12 12.27 -0.35
CA ARG A 53 6.21 12.10 -1.80
C ARG A 53 4.89 12.45 -2.51
N TYR A 54 3.75 12.03 -1.97
CA TYR A 54 2.45 12.42 -2.53
C TYR A 54 2.19 13.93 -2.42
N TYR A 55 2.61 14.56 -1.33
CA TYR A 55 2.43 16.00 -1.11
C TYR A 55 3.21 16.81 -2.14
N ASP A 56 4.43 16.39 -2.46
CA ASP A 56 5.34 17.08 -3.39
C ASP A 56 5.03 16.77 -4.86
N ASP A 57 4.83 15.49 -5.20
CA ASP A 57 4.65 15.05 -6.58
C ASP A 57 3.22 15.31 -7.12
N TYR A 58 2.23 15.48 -6.25
CA TYR A 58 0.83 15.69 -6.63
C TYR A 58 0.25 16.94 -5.94
N PRO A 59 0.58 18.17 -6.39
CA PRO A 59 0.16 19.41 -5.73
C PRO A 59 -1.36 19.58 -5.69
N GLN A 60 -2.11 18.93 -6.58
CA GLN A 60 -3.58 18.90 -6.59
C GLN A 60 -4.20 17.96 -5.53
N MET A 61 -3.41 17.06 -4.94
CA MET A 61 -3.91 16.01 -4.06
C MET A 61 -4.10 16.54 -2.64
N ARG A 62 -5.26 16.22 -2.06
CA ARG A 62 -5.50 16.27 -0.61
C ARG A 62 -5.22 14.89 -0.02
N ILE A 63 -4.48 14.88 1.08
CA ILE A 63 -3.95 13.69 1.72
C ILE A 63 -4.50 13.65 3.13
N ASP A 64 -5.32 12.64 3.40
CA ASP A 64 -5.72 12.28 4.76
C ASP A 64 -4.86 11.09 5.20
N VAL A 65 -4.35 11.11 6.43
CA VAL A 65 -3.59 10.02 7.03
C VAL A 65 -4.25 9.60 8.34
N ALA A 66 -4.48 8.31 8.52
CA ALA A 66 -4.87 7.71 9.79
C ALA A 66 -3.67 6.95 10.37
N GLU A 67 -3.14 7.43 11.48
CA GLU A 67 -2.03 6.82 12.22
C GLU A 67 -2.49 6.51 13.65
N LEU A 68 -2.28 5.28 14.11
CA LEU A 68 -2.75 4.85 15.41
C LEU A 68 -1.89 5.45 16.54
N ASP A 69 -0.58 5.50 16.34
CA ASP A 69 0.36 5.86 17.39
C ASP A 69 0.75 7.36 17.33
N PRO A 70 0.37 8.19 18.33
CA PRO A 70 0.79 9.58 18.40
C PRO A 70 2.32 9.76 18.45
N ALA A 71 3.07 8.79 18.98
CA ALA A 71 4.53 8.85 19.01
C ALA A 71 5.14 8.72 17.61
N VAL A 72 4.50 7.95 16.71
CA VAL A 72 4.90 7.88 15.30
C VAL A 72 4.65 9.22 14.60
N VAL A 73 3.49 9.85 14.85
CA VAL A 73 3.19 11.20 14.33
C VAL A 73 4.21 12.23 14.80
N ASP A 74 4.55 12.21 16.09
CA ASP A 74 5.53 13.11 16.68
C ASP A 74 6.93 12.88 16.09
N ALA A 75 7.36 11.62 15.97
CA ALA A 75 8.65 11.27 15.37
C ALA A 75 8.72 11.69 13.90
N ALA A 76 7.67 11.45 13.11
CA ALA A 76 7.60 11.85 11.71
C ALA A 76 7.76 13.37 11.53
N ARG A 77 7.11 14.16 12.40
CA ARG A 77 7.22 15.63 12.38
C ARG A 77 8.60 16.12 12.83
N ARG A 78 9.14 15.57 13.92
CA ARG A 78 10.41 16.04 14.51
C ARG A 78 11.65 15.61 13.72
N TYR A 79 11.66 14.40 13.18
CA TYR A 79 12.87 13.77 12.65
C TYR A 79 12.82 13.46 11.16
N PHE A 80 11.64 13.40 10.55
CA PHE A 80 11.48 13.05 9.13
C PHE A 80 10.91 14.21 8.30
N HIS A 81 10.72 15.38 8.91
CA HIS A 81 10.21 16.58 8.26
C HIS A 81 8.87 16.34 7.53
N ALA A 82 7.98 15.56 8.16
CA ALA A 82 6.63 15.34 7.63
C ALA A 82 5.99 16.68 7.21
N PRO A 83 5.40 16.80 6.01
CA PRO A 83 4.91 18.07 5.52
C PRO A 83 3.89 18.70 6.48
N ALA A 84 3.88 20.03 6.53
CA ALA A 84 2.85 20.79 7.19
C ALA A 84 2.15 21.65 6.13
N GLY A 85 0.82 21.56 6.05
CA GLY A 85 0.05 22.34 5.09
C GLY A 85 -1.42 21.95 5.04
N SER A 86 -2.24 22.81 4.44
CA SER A 86 -3.70 22.61 4.36
C SER A 86 -4.13 21.40 3.52
N ARG A 87 -3.21 20.82 2.73
CA ARG A 87 -3.46 19.61 1.92
C ARG A 87 -3.15 18.31 2.64
N LEU A 88 -2.43 18.32 3.78
CA LEU A 88 -2.10 17.12 4.55
C LEU A 88 -2.77 17.18 5.92
N ARG A 89 -3.69 16.26 6.17
CA ARG A 89 -4.33 16.06 7.47
C ARG A 89 -3.88 14.73 8.04
N VAL A 90 -3.28 14.76 9.23
CA VAL A 90 -2.92 13.55 9.98
C VAL A 90 -3.87 13.43 11.16
N ALA A 91 -4.68 12.37 11.18
CA ALA A 91 -5.53 11.99 12.29
C ALA A 91 -4.85 10.89 13.10
N THR A 92 -4.75 11.10 14.41
CA THR A 92 -4.29 10.06 15.34
C THR A 92 -5.47 9.16 15.69
N GLU A 93 -5.75 8.17 14.84
CA GLU A 93 -6.90 7.28 14.93
C GLU A 93 -6.59 5.94 14.25
N ASP A 94 -7.24 4.86 14.71
CA ASP A 94 -7.22 3.57 14.02
C ASP A 94 -7.77 3.70 12.58
N GLY A 95 -7.10 3.08 11.62
CA GLY A 95 -7.46 3.18 10.20
C GLY A 95 -8.84 2.64 9.86
N ARG A 96 -9.28 1.54 10.50
CA ARG A 96 -10.62 0.98 10.29
C ARG A 96 -11.67 1.91 10.88
N LEU A 97 -11.44 2.46 12.08
CA LEU A 97 -12.35 3.44 12.68
C LEU A 97 -12.46 4.69 11.81
N PHE A 98 -11.34 5.20 11.30
CA PHE A 98 -11.32 6.34 10.39
C PHE A 98 -12.17 6.08 9.14
N VAL A 99 -11.96 4.94 8.47
CA VAL A 99 -12.76 4.56 7.29
C VAL A 99 -14.24 4.45 7.65
N THR A 100 -14.58 3.87 8.80
CA THR A 100 -15.99 3.66 9.18
C THR A 100 -16.71 4.96 9.53
N ARG A 101 -16.00 5.95 10.08
CA ARG A 101 -16.57 7.22 10.58
C ARG A 101 -16.54 8.34 9.55
N SER A 102 -15.60 8.30 8.61
CA SER A 102 -15.42 9.37 7.65
C SER A 102 -16.59 9.39 6.65
N PRO A 103 -17.25 10.54 6.44
CA PRO A 103 -18.24 10.66 5.36
C PRO A 103 -17.58 10.80 3.97
N ASP A 104 -16.26 10.92 3.93
CA ASP A 104 -15.51 11.25 2.74
C ASP A 104 -15.26 10.03 1.85
N ARG A 105 -15.23 10.28 0.53
CA ARG A 105 -14.80 9.31 -0.46
C ARG A 105 -13.44 9.67 -1.05
N TYR A 106 -12.68 8.65 -1.43
CA TYR A 106 -11.31 8.77 -1.90
C TYR A 106 -11.14 8.21 -3.31
N ASP A 107 -10.25 8.84 -4.08
CA ASP A 107 -9.79 8.30 -5.36
C ASP A 107 -8.85 7.11 -5.13
N ILE A 108 -8.01 7.22 -4.10
CA ILE A 108 -7.01 6.22 -3.73
C ILE A 108 -7.07 6.00 -2.21
N ILE A 109 -7.06 4.74 -1.79
CA ILE A 109 -6.79 4.36 -0.39
C ILE A 109 -5.47 3.57 -0.40
N LEU A 110 -4.52 3.97 0.45
CA LEU A 110 -3.26 3.25 0.64
C LEU A 110 -3.24 2.64 2.04
N LEU A 111 -2.90 1.37 2.12
CA LEU A 111 -2.71 0.65 3.37
C LEU A 111 -1.22 0.30 3.54
N ASP A 112 -0.58 0.95 4.49
CA ASP A 112 0.84 0.82 4.83
C ASP A 112 1.02 0.70 6.35
N ALA A 113 0.24 -0.20 6.95
CA ALA A 113 0.17 -0.40 8.40
C ALA A 113 0.72 -1.77 8.85
N TYR A 114 1.51 -2.42 8.00
CA TYR A 114 1.93 -3.81 8.21
C TYR A 114 3.38 -3.90 8.71
N LEU A 115 3.55 -4.56 9.86
CA LEU A 115 4.87 -4.96 10.38
C LEU A 115 5.14 -6.42 9.98
N ILE A 116 6.42 -6.81 9.94
CA ILE A 116 6.86 -8.18 9.56
C ILE A 116 6.19 -9.25 10.44
N ASP A 117 5.97 -8.94 11.73
CA ASP A 117 5.45 -9.90 12.71
C ASP A 117 4.08 -9.51 13.31
N THR A 118 3.55 -8.34 12.98
CA THR A 118 2.30 -7.83 13.56
C THR A 118 1.49 -7.12 12.49
N ILE A 119 0.57 -7.85 11.89
CA ILE A 119 -0.49 -7.27 11.07
C ILE A 119 -1.65 -6.97 12.00
N PRO A 120 -2.16 -5.72 12.07
CA PRO A 120 -3.47 -5.47 12.67
C PRO A 120 -4.50 -6.22 11.81
N PHE A 121 -4.87 -7.43 12.23
CA PHE A 121 -5.65 -8.36 11.39
C PHE A 121 -6.96 -7.74 10.91
N HIS A 122 -7.53 -6.83 11.69
CA HIS A 122 -8.75 -6.08 11.37
C HIS A 122 -8.60 -5.14 10.17
N LEU A 123 -7.38 -4.86 9.69
CA LEU A 123 -7.11 -4.14 8.43
C LEU A 123 -6.90 -5.07 7.23
N ALA A 124 -6.96 -6.39 7.45
CA ALA A 124 -6.72 -7.42 6.43
C ALA A 124 -7.96 -8.31 6.18
N THR A 125 -9.09 -8.04 6.83
CA THR A 125 -10.31 -8.85 6.69
C THR A 125 -11.18 -8.40 5.52
N ARG A 126 -12.07 -9.30 5.11
CA ARG A 126 -13.08 -9.06 4.09
C ARG A 126 -13.97 -7.88 4.46
N GLU A 127 -14.38 -7.78 5.71
CA GLU A 127 -15.25 -6.71 6.23
C GLU A 127 -14.57 -5.34 6.10
N PHE A 128 -13.27 -5.26 6.43
CA PHE A 128 -12.51 -4.04 6.22
C PHE A 128 -12.39 -3.69 4.73
N PHE A 129 -12.06 -4.66 3.86
CA PHE A 129 -11.97 -4.37 2.43
C PHE A 129 -13.31 -3.96 1.82
N VAL A 130 -14.44 -4.51 2.30
CA VAL A 130 -15.79 -4.06 1.90
C VAL A 130 -16.02 -2.61 2.35
N ALA A 131 -15.69 -2.28 3.59
CA ALA A 131 -15.81 -0.91 4.11
C ALA A 131 -14.92 0.07 3.32
N ALA A 132 -13.67 -0.29 3.06
CA ALA A 132 -12.73 0.52 2.28
C ALA A 132 -13.23 0.71 0.84
N ARG A 133 -13.72 -0.36 0.19
CA ARG A 133 -14.32 -0.26 -1.15
C ARG A 133 -15.52 0.69 -1.17
N ALA A 134 -16.36 0.66 -0.13
CA ALA A 134 -17.52 1.57 -0.03
C ALA A 134 -17.12 3.05 0.08
N HIS A 135 -15.90 3.35 0.54
CA HIS A 135 -15.33 4.70 0.62
C HIS A 135 -14.49 5.10 -0.60
N LEU A 136 -14.36 4.23 -1.59
CA LEU A 136 -13.85 4.64 -2.89
C LEU A 136 -14.93 5.36 -3.69
N VAL A 137 -14.51 6.33 -4.50
CA VAL A 137 -15.34 6.85 -5.60
C VAL A 137 -15.45 5.80 -6.72
N PRO A 138 -16.41 5.90 -7.65
CA PRO A 138 -16.41 5.06 -8.84
C PRO A 138 -15.07 5.11 -9.58
N GLY A 139 -14.48 3.94 -9.81
CA GLY A 139 -13.15 3.80 -10.41
C GLY A 139 -11.99 4.21 -9.49
N GLY A 140 -12.22 4.32 -8.19
CA GLY A 140 -11.16 4.43 -7.19
C GLY A 140 -10.42 3.10 -6.99
N VAL A 141 -9.25 3.17 -6.37
CA VAL A 141 -8.33 2.03 -6.20
C VAL A 141 -7.79 1.94 -4.78
N LEU A 142 -7.50 0.72 -4.33
CA LEU A 142 -6.86 0.46 -3.05
C LEU A 142 -5.47 -0.13 -3.27
N GLY A 143 -4.43 0.54 -2.78
CA GLY A 143 -3.07 0.01 -2.70
C GLY A 143 -2.77 -0.54 -1.32
N SER A 144 -2.07 -1.67 -1.21
CA SER A 144 -1.71 -2.28 0.06
C SER A 144 -0.28 -2.83 0.00
N ASN A 145 0.54 -2.48 0.97
CA ASN A 145 1.89 -3.02 1.13
C ASN A 145 1.87 -4.25 2.02
N VAL A 146 2.24 -5.43 1.54
CA VAL A 146 2.29 -6.65 2.35
C VAL A 146 3.71 -7.19 2.37
N ILE A 147 4.22 -7.60 3.53
CA ILE A 147 5.49 -8.32 3.61
C ILE A 147 5.20 -9.81 3.54
N GLY A 148 5.83 -10.50 2.58
CA GLY A 148 5.60 -11.92 2.37
C GLY A 148 6.41 -12.48 1.19
N ALA A 149 6.07 -13.68 0.78
CA ALA A 149 6.57 -14.33 -0.42
C ALA A 149 5.40 -14.72 -1.34
N LEU A 150 5.64 -14.85 -2.64
CA LEU A 150 4.61 -15.32 -3.58
C LEU A 150 4.34 -16.83 -3.44
N ALA A 151 5.35 -17.60 -3.03
CA ALA A 151 5.28 -19.05 -2.83
C ALA A 151 6.13 -19.51 -1.64
N GLY A 152 6.00 -20.79 -1.28
CA GLY A 152 6.75 -21.41 -0.19
C GLY A 152 6.19 -21.11 1.21
N PRO A 153 6.87 -21.56 2.28
CA PRO A 153 6.30 -21.53 3.63
C PRO A 153 5.92 -20.13 4.15
N ARG A 154 6.66 -19.10 3.72
CA ARG A 154 6.44 -17.69 4.13
C ARG A 154 5.40 -16.94 3.28
N SER A 155 4.66 -17.64 2.42
CA SER A 155 3.66 -17.03 1.53
C SER A 155 2.24 -17.04 2.08
N GLY A 156 1.96 -17.79 3.16
CA GLY A 156 0.60 -18.01 3.68
C GLY A 156 -0.17 -16.71 3.90
N LEU A 157 0.45 -15.75 4.58
CA LEU A 157 -0.18 -14.46 4.89
C LEU A 157 -0.48 -13.62 3.63
N PHE A 158 0.50 -13.48 2.73
CA PHE A 158 0.30 -12.79 1.45
C PHE A 158 -0.84 -13.42 0.64
N ARG A 159 -0.86 -14.75 0.51
CA ARG A 159 -1.87 -15.47 -0.26
C ARG A 159 -3.26 -15.31 0.37
N ALA A 160 -3.36 -15.31 1.70
CA ALA A 160 -4.62 -15.06 2.42
C ALA A 160 -5.12 -13.62 2.21
N ILE A 161 -4.26 -12.62 2.31
CA ILE A 161 -4.62 -11.22 2.06
C ILE A 161 -5.05 -11.03 0.59
N TYR A 162 -4.28 -11.58 -0.36
CA TYR A 162 -4.63 -11.56 -1.78
C TYR A 162 -6.01 -12.20 -2.04
N LYS A 163 -6.25 -13.40 -1.50
CA LYS A 163 -7.54 -14.11 -1.61
C LYS A 163 -8.69 -13.28 -1.03
N THR A 164 -8.44 -12.62 0.10
CA THR A 164 -9.44 -11.81 0.80
C THR A 164 -9.77 -10.56 -0.02
N MET A 165 -8.77 -9.84 -0.53
CA MET A 165 -8.99 -8.70 -1.44
C MET A 165 -9.72 -9.13 -2.73
N ALA A 166 -9.35 -10.26 -3.32
CA ALA A 166 -9.99 -10.81 -4.52
C ALA A 166 -11.44 -11.27 -4.28
N SER A 167 -11.85 -11.49 -3.03
CA SER A 167 -13.26 -11.77 -2.68
C SER A 167 -14.15 -10.51 -2.67
N VAL A 168 -13.55 -9.32 -2.70
CA VAL A 168 -14.24 -8.01 -2.61
C VAL A 168 -14.09 -7.19 -3.89
N PHE A 169 -12.92 -7.25 -4.53
CA PHE A 169 -12.60 -6.51 -5.73
C PHE A 169 -12.50 -7.44 -6.96
N PRO A 170 -13.04 -7.04 -8.11
CA PRO A 170 -12.97 -7.84 -9.34
C PRO A 170 -11.53 -8.00 -9.86
N THR A 171 -10.64 -7.05 -9.55
CA THR A 171 -9.25 -7.08 -10.00
C THR A 171 -8.30 -6.78 -8.84
N VAL A 172 -7.26 -7.60 -8.70
CA VAL A 172 -6.10 -7.34 -7.82
C VAL A 172 -4.82 -7.52 -8.63
N TYR A 173 -4.06 -6.45 -8.80
CA TYR A 173 -2.71 -6.46 -9.37
C TYR A 173 -1.68 -6.74 -8.27
N VAL A 174 -0.59 -7.40 -8.62
CA VAL A 174 0.43 -7.85 -7.67
C VAL A 174 1.80 -7.39 -8.19
N PHE A 175 2.51 -6.62 -7.39
CA PHE A 175 3.82 -6.07 -7.70
C PHE A 175 4.83 -6.47 -6.61
N PRO A 176 5.45 -7.65 -6.70
CA PRO A 176 6.58 -8.00 -5.86
C PRO A 176 7.72 -7.00 -6.07
N VAL A 177 8.13 -6.32 -5.00
CA VAL A 177 9.18 -5.28 -5.10
C VAL A 177 10.49 -5.90 -5.56
N ASP A 178 11.11 -5.24 -6.55
CA ASP A 178 12.33 -5.62 -7.24
C ASP A 178 12.29 -7.09 -7.72
N TRP A 179 11.19 -7.47 -8.38
CA TRP A 179 10.90 -8.83 -8.86
C TRP A 179 12.08 -9.46 -9.59
N GLY A 180 12.61 -8.74 -10.57
CA GLY A 180 13.74 -9.19 -11.40
C GLY A 180 15.11 -9.16 -10.73
N ARG A 181 15.21 -8.76 -9.45
CA ARG A 181 16.49 -8.60 -8.73
C ARG A 181 16.68 -9.56 -7.55
N PHE A 182 15.68 -10.39 -7.22
CA PHE A 182 15.69 -11.30 -6.08
C PHE A 182 15.48 -12.77 -6.49
N ASP A 183 15.82 -13.71 -5.59
CA ASP A 183 15.82 -15.18 -5.78
C ASP A 183 14.42 -15.82 -5.87
N GLY A 184 13.63 -15.41 -6.87
CA GLY A 184 12.39 -16.09 -7.25
C GLY A 184 11.21 -15.94 -6.25
N PRO A 185 10.16 -16.75 -6.40
CA PRO A 185 8.87 -16.52 -5.74
C PRO A 185 8.87 -16.77 -4.22
N ALA A 186 9.87 -17.45 -3.67
CA ALA A 186 9.97 -17.77 -2.23
C ALA A 186 10.72 -16.71 -1.40
N ALA A 187 11.31 -15.71 -2.06
CA ALA A 187 12.02 -14.64 -1.37
C ALA A 187 11.04 -13.72 -0.63
N LEU A 188 11.32 -13.46 0.64
CA LEU A 188 10.58 -12.52 1.47
C LEU A 188 10.86 -11.10 0.99
N ARG A 189 9.80 -10.32 0.77
CA ARG A 189 9.87 -8.96 0.24
C ARG A 189 8.59 -8.19 0.53
N ASN A 190 8.60 -6.89 0.29
CA ASN A 190 7.38 -6.13 0.10
C ASN A 190 6.70 -6.55 -1.20
N ILE A 191 5.38 -6.72 -1.16
CA ILE A 191 4.54 -7.04 -2.30
C ILE A 191 3.40 -6.03 -2.28
N ILE A 192 3.35 -5.17 -3.29
CA ILE A 192 2.27 -4.19 -3.40
C ILE A 192 1.09 -4.83 -4.12
N LEU A 193 -0.06 -4.85 -3.45
CA LEU A 193 -1.34 -5.23 -4.01
C LEU A 193 -2.07 -3.96 -4.44
N VAL A 194 -2.60 -3.92 -5.67
CA VAL A 194 -3.47 -2.83 -6.12
C VAL A 194 -4.81 -3.41 -6.54
N ALA A 195 -5.83 -3.21 -5.71
CA ALA A 195 -7.19 -3.60 -5.98
C ALA A 195 -7.97 -2.50 -6.71
N ALA A 196 -8.78 -2.90 -7.71
CA ALA A 196 -9.58 -1.99 -8.51
C ALA A 196 -10.97 -2.57 -8.74
N ASP A 197 -11.98 -1.69 -8.82
CA ASP A 197 -13.36 -2.05 -9.13
C ASP A 197 -13.64 -2.16 -10.65
N GLN A 198 -12.58 -2.02 -11.45
CA GLN A 198 -12.64 -2.13 -12.91
C GLN A 198 -12.14 -3.50 -13.36
N PRO A 199 -12.55 -3.99 -14.55
CA PRO A 199 -11.96 -5.16 -15.18
C PRO A 199 -10.44 -5.04 -15.30
N ARG A 200 -9.73 -6.17 -15.30
CA ARG A 200 -8.28 -6.19 -15.43
C ARG A 200 -7.86 -5.59 -16.77
N SER A 201 -7.06 -4.53 -16.71
CA SER A 201 -6.41 -3.93 -17.87
C SER A 201 -5.32 -4.87 -18.40
N PRO A 202 -5.13 -4.96 -19.73
CA PRO A 202 -3.96 -5.61 -20.30
C PRO A 202 -2.67 -5.00 -19.76
N ARG A 203 -1.62 -5.82 -19.59
CA ARG A 203 -0.30 -5.38 -19.09
C ARG A 203 0.20 -4.14 -19.83
N ASP A 204 0.18 -4.15 -21.15
CA ASP A 204 0.68 -3.03 -21.95
C ASP A 204 -0.10 -1.74 -21.73
N THR A 205 -1.41 -1.84 -21.45
CA THR A 205 -2.24 -0.69 -21.11
C THR A 205 -1.86 -0.11 -19.75
N LEU A 206 -1.59 -0.96 -18.76
CA LEU A 206 -1.13 -0.55 -17.45
C LEU A 206 0.26 0.10 -17.53
N LEU A 207 1.20 -0.50 -18.26
CA LEU A 207 2.55 0.03 -18.46
C LEU A 207 2.50 1.39 -19.16
N ALA A 208 1.68 1.54 -20.21
CA ALA A 208 1.47 2.83 -20.87
C ALA A 208 0.84 3.87 -19.94
N ALA A 209 -0.08 3.46 -19.07
CA ALA A 209 -0.66 4.36 -18.07
C ALA A 209 0.37 4.82 -17.02
N ALA A 210 1.24 3.91 -16.57
CA ALA A 210 2.32 4.25 -15.65
C ALA A 210 3.31 5.25 -16.29
N SER A 211 3.73 5.01 -17.54
CA SER A 211 4.62 5.94 -18.24
C SER A 211 3.98 7.31 -18.47
N ARG A 212 2.66 7.39 -18.74
CA ARG A 212 1.95 8.68 -18.83
C ARG A 212 1.90 9.42 -17.50
N ALA A 213 1.71 8.72 -16.38
CA ALA A 213 1.67 9.35 -15.05
C ALA A 213 2.97 10.09 -14.70
N ARG A 214 4.10 9.74 -15.33
CA ARG A 214 5.40 10.43 -15.22
C ARG A 214 5.51 11.76 -16.00
N THR A 215 4.62 12.00 -16.97
CA THR A 215 4.77 13.10 -17.97
C THR A 215 3.91 14.33 -17.69
N VAL A 216 2.85 14.19 -16.90
CA VAL A 216 2.13 15.32 -16.28
C VAL A 216 3.04 15.88 -15.18
N PRO A 217 3.08 17.19 -14.83
CA PRO A 217 3.90 17.67 -13.70
C PRO A 217 3.57 16.83 -12.44
N GLY A 218 4.38 15.80 -12.20
CA GLY A 218 3.90 14.55 -11.63
C GLY A 218 4.95 13.45 -11.65
N VAL A 219 4.95 12.68 -10.56
CA VAL A 219 5.82 11.52 -10.23
C VAL A 219 7.29 11.68 -10.61
N THR A 220 8.07 12.35 -9.76
CA THR A 220 9.53 12.42 -9.93
C THR A 220 10.26 11.17 -9.42
N LEU A 221 9.54 10.08 -9.15
CA LEU A 221 10.09 8.84 -8.60
C LEU A 221 10.94 8.10 -9.66
N PRO A 222 12.23 7.86 -9.38
CA PRO A 222 13.13 7.21 -10.33
C PRO A 222 12.65 5.83 -10.78
N ARG A 223 12.12 5.03 -9.84
CA ARG A 223 11.76 3.62 -10.08
C ARG A 223 10.33 3.38 -10.54
N PHE A 224 9.54 4.41 -10.82
CA PHE A 224 8.11 4.23 -11.09
C PHE A 224 7.81 3.29 -12.28
N ASP A 225 8.55 3.43 -13.39
CA ASP A 225 8.38 2.52 -14.54
C ASP A 225 8.92 1.12 -14.26
N GLU A 226 9.99 0.99 -13.46
CA GLU A 226 10.51 -0.32 -13.03
C GLU A 226 9.46 -1.04 -12.17
N ALA A 227 8.85 -0.32 -11.23
CA ALA A 227 7.79 -0.85 -10.37
C ALA A 227 6.59 -1.35 -11.18
N ALA A 228 6.19 -0.64 -12.23
CA ALA A 228 5.09 -1.08 -13.08
C ALA A 228 5.44 -2.34 -13.90
N ARG A 229 6.71 -2.50 -14.31
CA ARG A 229 7.19 -3.69 -15.03
C ARG A 229 7.24 -4.94 -14.16
N ASP A 230 7.42 -4.76 -12.86
CA ASP A 230 7.40 -5.83 -11.86
C ASP A 230 5.99 -6.38 -11.57
N LEU A 231 4.98 -6.01 -12.37
CA LEU A 231 3.69 -6.70 -12.38
C LEU A 231 3.90 -8.21 -12.50
N TYR A 232 3.33 -8.96 -11.57
CA TYR A 232 3.29 -10.42 -11.58
C TYR A 232 1.96 -10.91 -12.18
N ASP A 233 2.04 -11.70 -13.25
CA ASP A 233 0.89 -12.34 -13.92
C ASP A 233 0.86 -13.86 -13.73
N GLY A 234 1.76 -14.41 -12.92
CA GLY A 234 1.78 -15.84 -12.62
C GLY A 234 0.65 -16.27 -11.66
N PRO A 235 0.43 -17.60 -11.52
CA PRO A 235 -0.60 -18.11 -10.62
C PRO A 235 -0.25 -17.85 -9.15
N ILE A 236 -1.28 -17.57 -8.35
CA ILE A 236 -1.18 -17.47 -6.89
C ILE A 236 -2.07 -18.57 -6.29
N GLU A 237 -1.45 -19.59 -5.70
CA GLU A 237 -2.19 -20.69 -5.08
C GLU A 237 -2.89 -20.21 -3.80
N THR A 238 -4.22 -20.34 -3.75
CA THR A 238 -5.06 -19.82 -2.66
C THR A 238 -5.99 -20.87 -2.07
N ARG A 239 -5.97 -22.11 -2.55
CA ARG A 239 -6.88 -23.17 -2.08
C ARG A 239 -6.61 -23.57 -0.62
N ASP A 240 -5.37 -23.48 -0.18
CA ASP A 240 -4.87 -23.88 1.13
C ASP A 240 -4.90 -22.75 2.19
N VAL A 241 -5.25 -21.52 1.81
CA VAL A 241 -5.31 -20.37 2.74
C VAL A 241 -6.75 -19.86 2.90
N PRO A 242 -7.13 -19.35 4.07
CA PRO A 242 -8.49 -18.87 4.30
C PRO A 242 -8.73 -17.50 3.66
N VAL A 243 -10.01 -17.15 3.50
CA VAL A 243 -10.42 -15.73 3.45
C VAL A 243 -10.37 -15.23 4.89
N LEU A 244 -9.70 -14.11 5.12
CA LEU A 244 -9.62 -13.48 6.42
C LEU A 244 -10.93 -12.74 6.68
N THR A 245 -11.55 -13.02 7.83
CA THR A 245 -12.80 -12.38 8.27
C THR A 245 -12.62 -11.89 9.70
N ASP A 246 -13.49 -10.98 10.14
CA ASP A 246 -13.48 -10.51 11.53
C ASP A 246 -13.61 -11.64 12.55
N ASP A 247 -14.34 -12.70 12.20
CA ASP A 247 -14.54 -13.90 13.04
C ASP A 247 -13.41 -14.93 12.90
N PHE A 248 -12.59 -14.84 11.83
CA PHE A 248 -11.54 -15.82 11.55
C PHE A 248 -10.38 -15.23 10.74
N ALA A 249 -9.29 -14.89 11.43
CA ALA A 249 -8.04 -14.39 10.83
C ALA A 249 -6.81 -14.95 11.57
N PRO A 250 -6.38 -16.19 11.30
CA PRO A 250 -5.27 -16.85 12.00
C PRO A 250 -3.89 -16.36 11.51
N VAL A 251 -3.64 -15.05 11.60
CA VAL A 251 -2.46 -14.38 11.03
C VAL A 251 -1.14 -14.94 11.57
N GLU A 252 -1.09 -15.33 12.85
CA GLU A 252 0.12 -15.88 13.48
C GLU A 252 0.52 -17.21 12.84
N THR A 253 -0.46 -18.06 12.51
CA THR A 253 -0.20 -19.36 11.86
C THR A 253 0.26 -19.15 10.41
N LEU A 254 -0.29 -18.15 9.74
CA LEU A 254 0.04 -17.81 8.35
C LEU A 254 1.43 -17.20 8.18
N ILE A 255 1.97 -16.55 9.22
CA ILE A 255 3.34 -16.01 9.25
C ILE A 255 4.38 -17.14 9.44
N GLN A 256 4.09 -18.09 10.33
CA GLN A 256 5.05 -19.12 10.75
C GLN A 256 5.23 -20.27 9.74
N GLY A 257 4.35 -20.39 8.73
CA GLY A 257 4.52 -21.33 7.62
C GLY A 257 4.56 -22.81 8.03
N ARG A 258 3.65 -23.22 8.93
CA ARG A 258 3.47 -24.64 9.28
C ARG A 258 2.74 -25.41 8.20
#